data_AF-A0AAN7DJ01-F1
#
_entry.id   AF-A0AAN7DJ01-F1
#
_cell.length_a   1.000
_cell.length_b   1.000
_cell.length_c   1.000
_cell.angle_alpha   90.00
_cell.angle_beta   90.00
_cell.angle_gamma   90.00
#
_symmetry.space_group_name_H-M   'P 1'
#
loop_
_entity.id
_entity.type
_entity.pdbx_description
1 polymer ?
#
loop_
_entity_poly.entity_id
_entity_poly.type
_entity_poly.pdbx_seq_one_letter_code
_entity_poly.pdbx_strand_id
1 'polypeptide(L)'
;MPSTLSFDLFGDLSQQEQKDLDERRHHLNKQVEKKISSLSSDPNQRTIAENRLVFSRTRSGKMDIPGLHCQLLSQGECRHVLDTCRLETEWTTDRHSAFATTDIPIRNHDQLAFLETLIKDRLFEELADHYGFKTLDLEFRDIFLVKYSANGQKGLRLHTDGCLFSLTLLISHEDDFQGGGTYYGSIDKVIHLKQGDAAYHAARVMHSGIDITQGERYILVGFVDTVDTITKDKTANKQMLRN
;
A
#
# COMPACT_ATOMS: atom_id res chain seq x y z
N MET A 1 -48.83 -22.32 2.40
CA MET A 1 -47.60 -21.60 2.02
C MET A 1 -46.69 -21.55 3.24
N PRO A 2 -45.67 -22.40 3.35
CA PRO A 2 -44.72 -22.29 4.44
C PRO A 2 -43.73 -21.17 4.12
N SER A 3 -43.68 -20.18 5.00
CA SER A 3 -42.71 -19.09 4.99
C SER A 3 -41.31 -19.66 5.21
N THR A 4 -40.44 -19.51 4.21
CA THR A 4 -39.00 -19.75 4.34
C THR A 4 -38.42 -18.80 5.37
N LEU A 5 -38.17 -19.32 6.58
CA LEU A 5 -37.31 -18.67 7.57
C LEU A 5 -35.91 -18.61 6.95
N SER A 6 -35.46 -17.39 6.63
CA SER A 6 -34.08 -17.08 6.33
C SER A 6 -33.24 -17.54 7.52
N PHE A 7 -32.46 -18.60 7.33
CA PHE A 7 -31.49 -19.06 8.30
C PHE A 7 -30.32 -18.08 8.27
N ASP A 8 -30.36 -17.11 9.18
CA ASP A 8 -29.26 -16.16 9.36
C ASP A 8 -28.14 -16.87 10.12
N LEU A 9 -27.12 -17.32 9.36
CA LEU A 9 -25.99 -18.13 9.86
C LEU A 9 -25.13 -17.36 10.89
N PHE A 10 -25.32 -16.04 10.99
CA PHE A 10 -24.67 -15.14 11.93
C PHE A 10 -25.70 -14.17 12.52
N GLY A 11 -26.62 -14.67 13.34
CA GLY A 11 -27.54 -13.78 14.07
C GLY A 11 -26.79 -12.69 14.84
N ASP A 12 -27.39 -11.49 14.91
CA ASP A 12 -26.86 -10.38 15.68
C ASP A 12 -26.55 -10.83 17.12
N LEU A 13 -25.37 -10.45 17.64
CA LEU A 13 -24.95 -10.76 19.00
C LEU A 13 -26.01 -10.29 19.99
N SER A 14 -26.34 -11.13 20.97
CA SER A 14 -27.15 -10.66 22.11
C SER A 14 -26.44 -9.51 22.82
N GLN A 15 -27.20 -8.67 23.52
CA GLN A 15 -26.62 -7.54 24.28
C GLN A 15 -25.57 -8.01 25.29
N GLN A 16 -25.74 -9.22 25.85
CA GLN A 16 -24.76 -9.81 26.77
C GLN A 16 -23.48 -10.24 26.03
N GLU A 17 -23.60 -10.89 24.88
CA GLU A 17 -22.43 -11.28 24.06
C GLU A 17 -21.67 -10.05 23.56
N GLN A 18 -22.38 -9.00 23.15
CA GLN A 18 -21.78 -7.73 22.76
C GLN A 18 -21.01 -7.10 23.92
N LYS A 19 -21.60 -7.08 25.12
CA LYS A 19 -20.95 -6.57 26.32
C LYS A 19 -19.70 -7.38 26.70
N ASP A 20 -19.79 -8.71 26.68
CA ASP A 20 -18.66 -9.60 26.96
C ASP A 20 -17.52 -9.39 25.96
N LEU A 21 -17.84 -9.19 24.68
CA LEU A 21 -16.87 -8.89 23.62
C LEU A 21 -16.21 -7.52 23.84
N ASP A 22 -16.98 -6.49 24.21
CA ASP A 22 -16.45 -5.16 24.50
C ASP A 22 -15.55 -5.15 25.73
N GLU A 23 -15.90 -5.88 26.79
CA GLU A 23 -15.05 -6.05 27.98
C GLU A 23 -13.73 -6.76 27.64
N ARG A 24 -13.78 -7.85 26.85
CA ARG A 24 -12.58 -8.55 26.36
C ARG A 24 -11.71 -7.63 25.51
N ARG A 25 -12.30 -6.85 24.61
CA ARG A 25 -11.60 -5.89 23.76
C ARG A 25 -10.94 -4.79 24.58
N HIS A 26 -11.64 -4.26 25.58
CA HIS A 26 -11.10 -3.27 26.51
C HIS A 26 -9.91 -3.83 27.29
N HIS A 27 -10.03 -5.03 27.85
CA HIS A 27 -8.95 -5.68 28.57
C HIS A 27 -7.71 -5.90 27.69
N LEU A 28 -7.91 -6.41 26.47
CA LEU A 28 -6.85 -6.61 25.50
C LEU A 28 -6.17 -5.29 25.12
N ASN A 29 -6.94 -4.23 24.87
CA ASN A 29 -6.39 -2.91 24.55
C ASN A 29 -5.51 -2.38 25.69
N LYS A 30 -5.97 -2.51 26.94
CA LYS A 30 -5.20 -2.09 28.12
C LYS A 30 -3.88 -2.87 28.27
N GLN A 31 -3.89 -4.18 28.00
CA GLN A 31 -2.67 -4.98 27.99
C GLN A 31 -1.70 -4.53 26.89
N VAL A 32 -2.21 -4.24 25.69
CA VAL A 32 -1.41 -3.76 24.56
C VAL A 32 -0.81 -2.39 24.85
N GLU A 33 -1.59 -1.46 25.42
CA GLU A 33 -1.11 -0.14 25.83
C GLU A 33 0.00 -0.24 26.87
N LYS A 34 -0.18 -1.09 27.90
CA LYS A 34 0.85 -1.37 28.90
C LYS A 34 2.12 -1.93 28.24
N LYS A 35 1.98 -2.87 27.31
CA LYS A 35 3.11 -3.41 26.56
C LYS A 35 3.83 -2.31 25.78
N ILE A 36 3.12 -1.51 24.99
CA ILE A 36 3.70 -0.40 24.21
C ILE A 36 4.42 0.60 25.12
N SER A 37 3.81 0.97 26.26
CA SER A 37 4.43 1.89 27.22
C SER A 37 5.72 1.37 27.86
N SER A 38 5.93 0.06 27.85
CA SER A 38 7.17 -0.56 28.35
C SER A 38 8.26 -0.72 27.28
N LEU A 39 7.95 -0.47 26.01
CA LEU A 39 8.91 -0.55 24.92
C LEU A 39 9.77 0.71 24.84
N SER A 40 10.97 0.56 24.28
CA SER A 40 11.82 1.70 23.94
C SER A 40 11.13 2.62 22.93
N SER A 41 11.29 3.94 23.09
CA SER A 41 10.85 4.93 22.10
C SER A 41 11.66 4.83 20.80
N ASP A 42 12.93 4.40 20.88
CA ASP A 42 13.81 4.21 19.73
C ASP A 42 13.40 2.93 18.94
N PRO A 43 12.98 3.04 17.66
CA PRO A 43 12.71 1.90 16.79
C PRO A 43 13.86 0.91 16.68
N ASN A 44 15.11 1.38 16.83
CA ASN A 44 16.29 0.55 16.68
C ASN A 44 16.48 -0.44 17.85
N GLN A 45 15.88 -0.14 19.00
CA GLN A 45 15.93 -1.00 20.19
C GLN A 45 14.73 -1.97 20.30
N ARG A 46 13.84 -1.96 19.30
CA ARG A 46 12.66 -2.83 19.24
C ARG A 46 12.87 -3.98 18.26
N THR A 47 12.18 -5.09 18.50
CA THR A 47 12.03 -6.18 17.53
C THR A 47 11.09 -5.75 16.40
N ILE A 48 11.14 -6.45 15.26
CA ILE A 48 10.26 -6.15 14.12
C ILE A 48 8.77 -6.23 14.52
N ALA A 49 8.41 -7.24 15.33
CA ALA A 49 7.06 -7.42 15.82
C ALA A 49 6.59 -6.29 16.76
N GLU A 50 7.50 -5.75 17.58
CA GLU A 50 7.22 -4.60 18.44
C GLU A 50 7.06 -3.31 17.63
N ASN A 51 7.89 -3.09 16.61
CA ASN A 51 7.73 -1.96 15.69
C ASN A 51 6.38 -2.01 14.97
N ARG A 52 5.98 -3.18 14.46
CA ARG A 52 4.62 -3.36 13.91
C ARG A 52 3.52 -3.11 14.93
N LEU A 53 3.68 -3.59 16.17
CA LEU A 53 2.69 -3.36 17.22
C LEU A 53 2.52 -1.86 17.48
N VAL A 54 3.63 -1.13 17.65
CA VAL A 54 3.62 0.33 17.84
C VAL A 54 2.98 1.01 16.64
N PHE A 55 3.41 0.72 15.41
CA PHE A 55 2.83 1.29 14.19
C PHE A 55 1.31 1.06 14.08
N SER A 56 0.85 -0.17 14.36
CA SER A 56 -0.57 -0.53 14.27
C SER A 56 -1.45 0.21 15.28
N ARG A 57 -0.89 0.62 16.42
CA ARG A 57 -1.61 1.25 17.53
C ARG A 57 -1.41 2.76 17.60
N THR A 58 -0.29 3.26 17.09
CA THR A 58 -0.04 4.68 16.94
C THR A 58 -0.90 5.20 15.80
N ARG A 59 -2.06 5.77 16.15
CA ARG A 59 -2.83 6.65 15.27
C ARG A 59 -2.39 8.09 15.53
N SER A 60 -1.12 8.38 15.22
CA SER A 60 -0.68 9.77 15.19
C SER A 60 -1.19 10.35 13.88
N GLY A 61 -1.91 11.47 13.94
CA GLY A 61 -2.42 12.14 12.72
C GLY A 61 -1.32 12.39 11.67
N LYS A 62 -0.05 12.43 12.09
CA LYS A 62 1.12 12.50 11.21
C LYS A 62 1.27 11.29 10.27
N MET A 63 1.14 10.06 10.76
CA MET A 63 1.35 8.84 9.94
C MET A 63 0.19 8.56 8.98
N ASP A 64 -0.99 9.12 9.27
CA ASP A 64 -2.18 8.96 8.43
C ASP A 64 -2.26 10.06 7.35
N ILE A 65 -1.41 11.11 7.43
CA ILE A 65 -1.25 12.10 6.36
C ILE A 65 -0.25 11.54 5.34
N PRO A 66 -0.57 11.55 4.03
CA PRO A 66 0.37 11.12 3.01
C PRO A 66 1.62 12.00 3.00
N GLY A 67 2.79 11.37 3.04
CA GLY A 67 4.08 12.03 2.83
C GLY A 67 4.39 12.21 1.35
N LEU A 68 5.26 13.17 1.04
CA LEU A 68 5.68 13.49 -0.33
C LEU A 68 7.19 13.52 -0.42
N HIS A 69 7.72 12.94 -1.49
CA HIS A 69 9.13 13.02 -1.85
C HIS A 69 9.23 13.55 -3.28
N CYS A 70 9.76 14.76 -3.44
CA CYS A 70 9.88 15.39 -4.76
C CYS A 70 11.13 14.87 -5.48
N GLN A 71 11.01 14.64 -6.79
CA GLN A 71 12.13 14.25 -7.67
C GLN A 71 12.86 12.97 -7.21
N LEU A 72 12.10 11.96 -6.75
CA LEU A 72 12.65 10.65 -6.43
C LEU A 72 13.31 10.00 -7.66
N LEU A 73 12.67 10.18 -8.83
CA LEU A 73 13.26 9.91 -10.13
C LEU A 73 13.42 11.22 -10.90
N SER A 74 14.51 11.33 -11.65
CA SER A 74 14.70 12.39 -12.64
C SER A 74 13.75 12.21 -13.83
N GLN A 75 13.52 13.28 -14.58
CA GLN A 75 12.76 13.22 -15.83
C GLN A 75 13.36 12.24 -16.85
N GLY A 76 14.69 12.11 -16.88
CA GLY A 76 15.39 11.17 -17.76
C GLY A 76 15.13 9.71 -17.38
N GLU A 77 15.17 9.40 -16.09
CA GLU A 77 14.81 8.08 -15.56
C GLU A 77 13.33 7.77 -15.83
N CYS A 78 12.42 8.73 -15.61
CA CYS A 78 11.00 8.56 -15.91
C CYS A 78 10.76 8.30 -17.39
N ARG A 79 11.44 9.02 -18.28
CA ARG A 79 11.34 8.81 -19.73
C ARG A 79 11.82 7.43 -20.13
N HIS A 80 12.94 6.97 -19.60
CA HIS A 80 13.44 5.63 -19.88
C HIS A 80 12.40 4.55 -19.49
N VAL A 81 11.81 4.67 -18.29
CA VAL A 81 10.75 3.77 -17.84
C VAL A 81 9.52 3.83 -18.73
N LEU A 82 9.07 5.04 -19.12
CA LEU A 82 7.93 5.22 -20.03
C LEU A 82 8.15 4.58 -21.39
N ASP A 83 9.34 4.76 -21.97
CA ASP A 83 9.68 4.22 -23.28
C ASP A 83 9.63 2.67 -23.25
N THR A 84 10.14 2.06 -22.18
CA THR A 84 9.99 0.61 -21.95
C THR A 84 8.52 0.22 -21.79
N CYS A 85 7.74 0.92 -20.97
CA CYS A 85 6.31 0.61 -20.75
C CYS A 85 5.46 0.73 -22.03
N ARG A 86 5.81 1.65 -22.93
CA ARG A 86 5.08 1.87 -24.19
C ARG A 86 5.34 0.78 -25.22
N LEU A 87 6.48 0.10 -25.13
CA LEU A 87 6.82 -1.05 -25.96
C LEU A 87 6.27 -2.37 -25.40
N GLU A 88 5.81 -2.36 -24.14
CA GLU A 88 5.30 -3.54 -23.46
C GLU A 88 3.94 -3.99 -24.00
N THR A 89 3.81 -5.29 -24.23
CA THR A 89 2.58 -5.91 -24.76
C THR A 89 1.89 -6.84 -23.76
N GLU A 90 2.60 -7.27 -22.72
CA GLU A 90 2.13 -8.25 -21.73
C GLU A 90 1.57 -7.58 -20.46
N TRP A 91 0.64 -6.63 -20.63
CA TRP A 91 -0.09 -6.03 -19.50
C TRP A 91 -1.06 -7.04 -18.88
N THR A 92 -0.99 -7.21 -17.57
CA THR A 92 -1.92 -8.06 -16.80
C THR A 92 -3.08 -7.23 -16.27
N THR A 93 -4.23 -7.85 -15.97
CA THR A 93 -5.44 -7.13 -15.50
C THR A 93 -6.12 -7.76 -14.29
N ASP A 94 -5.54 -8.82 -13.72
CA ASP A 94 -6.17 -9.68 -12.70
C ASP A 94 -5.21 -10.11 -11.57
N ARG A 95 -4.03 -9.49 -11.45
CA ARG A 95 -3.02 -9.84 -10.44
C ARG A 95 -3.46 -9.62 -8.99
N HIS A 96 -4.32 -8.62 -8.74
CA HIS A 96 -4.84 -8.31 -7.41
C HIS A 96 -6.36 -8.49 -7.37
N SER A 97 -6.82 -9.53 -6.66
CA SER A 97 -8.22 -9.99 -6.71
C SER A 97 -9.25 -8.98 -6.18
N ALA A 98 -8.86 -8.14 -5.21
CA ALA A 98 -9.78 -7.16 -4.61
C ALA A 98 -9.88 -5.86 -5.42
N PHE A 99 -8.77 -5.40 -6.00
CA PHE A 99 -8.64 -4.11 -6.70
C PHE A 99 -7.66 -4.26 -7.84
N ALA A 100 -8.12 -4.89 -8.93
CA ALA A 100 -7.25 -5.20 -10.05
C ALA A 100 -6.86 -3.95 -10.85
N THR A 101 -5.62 -3.93 -11.32
CA THR A 101 -5.07 -2.89 -12.17
C THR A 101 -4.54 -3.46 -13.48
N THR A 102 -4.53 -2.65 -14.53
CA THR A 102 -3.74 -2.90 -15.72
C THR A 102 -2.27 -2.63 -15.37
N ASP A 103 -1.50 -3.68 -15.08
CA ASP A 103 -0.16 -3.55 -14.53
C ASP A 103 0.85 -4.59 -15.01
N ILE A 104 2.14 -4.28 -14.78
CA ILE A 104 3.27 -5.18 -14.98
C ILE A 104 4.15 -5.25 -13.72
N PRO A 105 4.52 -6.45 -13.23
CA PRO A 105 5.52 -6.60 -12.17
C PRO A 105 6.91 -6.26 -12.71
N ILE A 106 7.71 -5.52 -11.94
CA ILE A 106 9.02 -5.08 -12.42
C ILE A 106 10.20 -5.97 -12.01
N ARG A 107 10.01 -6.83 -11.00
CA ARG A 107 11.10 -7.62 -10.38
C ARG A 107 11.90 -8.49 -11.33
N ASN A 108 11.20 -9.13 -12.26
CA ASN A 108 11.82 -10.05 -13.22
C ASN A 108 11.85 -9.43 -14.62
N HIS A 109 11.62 -8.12 -14.72
CA HIS A 109 11.58 -7.42 -16.00
C HIS A 109 12.97 -6.86 -16.30
N ASP A 110 13.58 -7.31 -17.40
CA ASP A 110 14.99 -7.04 -17.75
C ASP A 110 15.37 -5.55 -17.71
N GLN A 111 14.46 -4.68 -18.16
CA GLN A 111 14.69 -3.24 -18.22
C GLN A 111 14.13 -2.45 -17.03
N LEU A 112 13.39 -3.06 -16.11
CA LEU A 112 12.65 -2.33 -15.05
C LEU A 112 13.02 -2.78 -13.63
N ALA A 113 13.65 -3.96 -13.48
CA ALA A 113 14.04 -4.51 -12.18
C ALA A 113 14.98 -3.58 -11.39
N PHE A 114 15.77 -2.74 -12.07
CA PHE A 114 16.68 -1.80 -11.43
C PHE A 114 15.96 -0.78 -10.51
N LEU A 115 14.69 -0.48 -10.79
CA LEU A 115 13.90 0.50 -10.04
C LEU A 115 13.69 0.07 -8.59
N GLU A 116 13.58 -1.24 -8.31
CA GLU A 116 13.38 -1.73 -6.94
C GLU A 116 14.56 -1.33 -6.05
N THR A 117 15.79 -1.61 -6.49
CA THR A 117 17.01 -1.21 -5.78
C THR A 117 17.14 0.32 -5.72
N LEU A 118 16.89 1.00 -6.83
CA LEU A 118 17.02 2.46 -6.91
C LEU A 118 16.11 3.20 -5.92
N ILE A 119 14.84 2.77 -5.83
CA ILE A 119 13.86 3.37 -4.92
C ILE A 119 14.20 3.03 -3.48
N LYS A 120 14.66 1.80 -3.20
CA LYS A 120 15.13 1.42 -1.87
C LYS A 120 16.25 2.34 -1.39
N ASP A 121 17.27 2.51 -2.22
CA ASP A 121 18.45 3.31 -1.88
C ASP A 121 18.11 4.79 -1.64
N ARG A 122 17.09 5.33 -2.34
CA ARG A 122 16.72 6.75 -2.25
C ARG A 122 15.65 7.07 -1.20
N LEU A 123 14.75 6.13 -0.88
CA LEU A 123 13.54 6.44 -0.11
C LEU A 123 13.38 5.63 1.19
N PHE A 124 13.97 4.43 1.32
CA PHE A 124 13.61 3.54 2.44
C PHE A 124 14.05 4.06 3.81
N GLU A 125 15.15 4.82 3.90
CA GLU A 125 15.56 5.46 5.14
C GLU A 125 14.51 6.47 5.62
N GLU A 126 14.00 7.32 4.71
CA GLU A 126 12.93 8.27 5.01
C GLU A 126 11.64 7.56 5.48
N LEU A 127 11.26 6.47 4.82
CA LEU A 127 10.08 5.69 5.19
C LEU A 127 10.25 5.03 6.56
N ALA A 128 11.43 4.47 6.83
CA ALA A 128 11.75 3.84 8.10
C ALA A 128 11.65 4.84 9.26
N ASP A 129 12.23 6.03 9.09
CA ASP A 129 12.17 7.10 10.08
C ASP A 129 10.74 7.63 10.26
N HIS A 130 10.00 7.83 9.16
CA HIS A 130 8.64 8.34 9.21
C HIS A 130 7.70 7.38 9.96
N TYR A 131 7.82 6.07 9.72
CA TYR A 131 6.91 5.05 10.28
C TYR A 131 7.44 4.36 11.54
N GLY A 132 8.68 4.62 11.94
CA GLY A 132 9.29 4.08 13.15
C GLY A 132 9.71 2.61 13.01
N PHE A 133 10.44 2.30 11.95
CA PHE A 133 11.04 1.00 11.66
C PHE A 133 12.55 1.12 11.47
N LYS A 134 13.24 -0.02 11.39
CA LYS A 134 14.61 -0.08 10.89
C LYS A 134 14.55 -0.23 9.37
N THR A 135 15.40 0.47 8.64
CA THR A 135 15.49 0.34 7.17
C THR A 135 15.69 -1.11 6.74
N LEU A 136 16.53 -1.86 7.46
CA LEU A 136 16.82 -3.27 7.18
C LEU A 136 15.66 -4.23 7.46
N ASP A 137 14.66 -3.80 8.24
CA ASP A 137 13.47 -4.61 8.51
C ASP A 137 12.45 -4.51 7.39
N LEU A 138 12.60 -3.57 6.45
CA LEU A 138 11.63 -3.25 5.41
C LEU A 138 12.07 -3.80 4.06
N GLU A 139 11.09 -4.29 3.31
CA GLU A 139 11.29 -4.77 1.94
C GLU A 139 10.02 -4.54 1.12
N PHE A 140 10.16 -4.45 -0.19
CA PHE A 140 8.98 -4.51 -1.05
C PHE A 140 8.30 -5.87 -0.90
N ARG A 141 7.01 -5.86 -0.57
CA ARG A 141 6.12 -7.00 -0.72
C ARG A 141 5.83 -7.23 -2.20
N ASP A 142 5.47 -6.15 -2.91
CA ASP A 142 5.23 -6.12 -4.35
C ASP A 142 5.60 -4.74 -4.91
N ILE A 143 5.99 -4.69 -6.18
CA ILE A 143 6.33 -3.46 -6.88
C ILE A 143 6.04 -3.63 -8.37
N PHE A 144 5.26 -2.71 -8.92
CA PHE A 144 4.70 -2.84 -10.26
C PHE A 144 4.36 -1.48 -10.87
N LEU A 145 4.29 -1.44 -12.20
CA LEU A 145 3.87 -0.26 -12.97
C LEU A 145 2.43 -0.43 -13.40
N VAL A 146 1.61 0.60 -13.14
CA VAL A 146 0.19 0.66 -13.50
C VAL A 146 -0.01 1.62 -14.66
N LYS A 147 -0.85 1.21 -15.61
CA LYS A 147 -1.31 2.03 -16.73
C LYS A 147 -2.78 2.36 -16.58
N TYR A 148 -3.08 3.66 -16.49
CA TYR A 148 -4.43 4.17 -16.71
C TYR A 148 -4.55 4.77 -18.11
N SER A 149 -5.68 4.53 -18.76
CA SER A 149 -6.01 5.06 -20.09
C SER A 149 -7.45 5.56 -20.12
N ALA A 150 -7.71 6.69 -20.79
CA ALA A 150 -9.06 7.21 -20.99
C ALA A 150 -9.99 6.22 -21.73
N ASN A 151 -9.43 5.24 -22.46
CA ASN A 151 -10.18 4.21 -23.18
C ASN A 151 -10.14 2.83 -22.49
N GLY A 152 -9.52 2.73 -21.31
CA GLY A 152 -9.39 1.50 -20.55
C GLY A 152 -9.74 1.73 -19.07
N GLN A 153 -8.90 1.20 -18.18
CA GLN A 153 -9.01 1.53 -16.76
C GLN A 153 -8.58 2.99 -16.55
N LYS A 154 -9.47 3.81 -15.97
CA LYS A 154 -9.25 5.27 -15.81
C LYS A 154 -8.70 5.65 -14.45
N GLY A 155 -8.98 4.83 -13.44
CA GLY A 155 -8.66 5.06 -12.05
C GLY A 155 -8.93 3.79 -11.24
N LEU A 156 -8.99 3.94 -9.93
CA LEU A 156 -9.22 2.84 -9.00
C LEU A 156 -10.08 3.30 -7.84
N ARG A 157 -11.15 2.54 -7.56
CA ARG A 157 -12.13 2.84 -6.50
C ARG A 157 -11.49 2.97 -5.12
N LEU A 158 -12.20 3.60 -4.19
CA LEU A 158 -11.76 3.81 -2.82
C LEU A 158 -11.46 2.49 -2.09
N HIS A 159 -10.27 2.38 -1.50
CA HIS A 159 -9.78 1.17 -0.82
C HIS A 159 -8.66 1.45 0.20
N THR A 160 -8.27 0.40 0.93
CA THR A 160 -7.02 0.29 1.70
C THR A 160 -6.17 -0.84 1.13
N ASP A 161 -4.87 -0.81 1.42
CA ASP A 161 -3.93 -1.81 0.92
C ASP A 161 -3.66 -2.94 1.92
N GLY A 162 -3.33 -4.12 1.39
CA GLY A 162 -2.94 -5.30 2.15
C GLY A 162 -1.45 -5.36 2.46
N CYS A 163 -0.87 -4.26 2.94
CA CYS A 163 0.57 -4.13 3.25
C CYS A 163 0.77 -3.28 4.52
N LEU A 164 2.01 -2.88 4.81
CA LEU A 164 2.31 -1.98 5.93
C LEU A 164 2.12 -0.52 5.53
N PHE A 165 2.73 -0.11 4.41
CA PHE A 165 2.54 1.17 3.75
C PHE A 165 2.81 1.05 2.26
N SER A 166 2.21 1.98 1.52
CA SER A 166 2.24 2.03 0.06
C SER A 166 2.94 3.27 -0.42
N LEU A 167 3.59 3.16 -1.57
CA LEU A 167 4.13 4.28 -2.33
C LEU A 167 3.48 4.34 -3.72
N THR A 168 3.27 5.57 -4.19
CA THR A 168 2.84 5.88 -5.55
C THR A 168 3.80 6.91 -6.12
N LEU A 169 4.47 6.59 -7.22
CA LEU A 169 5.35 7.50 -7.95
C LEU A 169 4.77 7.79 -9.34
N LEU A 170 4.72 9.06 -9.72
CA LEU A 170 4.25 9.45 -11.05
C LEU A 170 5.37 9.30 -12.09
N ILE A 171 5.13 8.48 -13.11
CA ILE A 171 6.10 8.18 -14.18
C ILE A 171 5.79 9.01 -15.45
N SER A 172 4.53 9.11 -15.85
CA SER A 172 4.09 9.96 -16.97
C SER A 172 4.26 11.45 -16.66
N HIS A 173 4.47 12.29 -17.68
CA HIS A 173 4.40 13.74 -17.48
C HIS A 173 2.96 14.15 -17.16
N GLU A 174 2.76 15.12 -16.26
CA GLU A 174 1.41 15.59 -15.88
C GLU A 174 0.60 16.14 -17.07
N ASP A 175 1.27 16.64 -18.11
CA ASP A 175 0.64 17.13 -19.34
C ASP A 175 0.24 16.02 -20.33
N ASP A 176 0.66 14.76 -20.11
CA ASP A 176 0.32 13.62 -20.99
C ASP A 176 -1.10 13.09 -20.73
N PHE A 177 -1.77 13.56 -19.68
CA PHE A 177 -3.13 13.14 -19.31
C PHE A 177 -3.94 14.29 -18.67
N GLN A 178 -5.26 14.14 -18.60
CA GLN A 178 -6.14 15.07 -17.87
C GLN A 178 -6.89 14.35 -16.75
N GLY A 179 -7.17 15.06 -15.65
CA GLY A 179 -7.74 14.46 -14.45
C GLY A 179 -6.69 13.74 -13.62
N GLY A 180 -7.03 12.59 -13.04
CA GLY A 180 -6.07 11.80 -12.26
C GLY A 180 -5.74 12.39 -10.88
N GLY A 181 -4.62 11.92 -10.34
CA GLY A 181 -4.24 12.14 -8.94
C GLY A 181 -4.68 11.00 -8.02
N THR A 182 -4.42 11.15 -6.73
CA THR A 182 -4.80 10.20 -5.70
C THR A 182 -5.55 10.93 -4.59
N TYR A 183 -6.79 10.53 -4.35
CA TYR A 183 -7.57 11.02 -3.21
C TYR A 183 -7.18 10.27 -1.94
N TYR A 184 -7.01 10.99 -0.84
CA TYR A 184 -6.72 10.45 0.48
C TYR A 184 -7.81 10.85 1.47
N GLY A 185 -8.54 9.87 1.99
CA GLY A 185 -9.64 10.08 2.92
C GLY A 185 -9.22 10.64 4.29
N SER A 186 -7.95 10.48 4.68
CA SER A 186 -7.42 11.04 5.93
C SER A 186 -7.30 12.56 5.92
N ILE A 187 -7.14 13.17 4.74
CA ILE A 187 -7.02 14.62 4.55
C ILE A 187 -8.15 15.21 3.69
N ASP A 188 -9.05 14.34 3.22
CA ASP A 188 -10.17 14.66 2.31
C ASP A 188 -9.73 15.49 1.09
N LYS A 189 -8.61 15.11 0.47
CA LYS A 189 -8.01 15.86 -0.66
C LYS A 189 -7.42 14.93 -1.70
N VAL A 190 -7.36 15.44 -2.93
CA VAL A 190 -6.61 14.86 -4.04
C VAL A 190 -5.20 15.45 -4.05
N ILE A 191 -4.20 14.57 -4.10
CA ILE A 191 -2.81 14.94 -4.34
C ILE A 191 -2.49 14.71 -5.81
N HIS A 192 -1.96 15.75 -6.44
CA HIS A 192 -1.42 15.72 -7.79
C HIS A 192 0.10 15.79 -7.71
N LEU A 193 0.76 14.71 -8.13
CA LEU A 193 2.21 14.61 -8.22
C LEU A 193 2.70 15.20 -9.54
N LYS A 194 3.95 15.67 -9.57
CA LYS A 194 4.66 15.93 -10.82
C LYS A 194 5.48 14.71 -11.23
N GLN A 195 5.89 14.64 -12.49
CA GLN A 195 6.74 13.55 -12.96
C GLN A 195 7.97 13.37 -12.05
N GLY A 196 8.19 12.14 -11.61
CA GLY A 196 9.30 11.76 -10.73
C GLY A 196 9.04 11.95 -9.24
N ASP A 197 7.94 12.61 -8.84
CA ASP A 197 7.56 12.75 -7.44
C ASP A 197 6.86 11.48 -6.94
N ALA A 198 7.03 11.19 -5.65
CA ALA A 198 6.36 10.10 -4.96
C ALA A 198 5.49 10.62 -3.81
N ALA A 199 4.36 9.93 -3.59
CA ALA A 199 3.61 9.98 -2.35
C ALA A 199 3.70 8.63 -1.65
N TYR A 200 3.70 8.64 -0.32
CA TYR A 200 3.63 7.43 0.49
C TYR A 200 2.63 7.58 1.65
N HIS A 201 1.97 6.49 2.02
CA HIS A 201 0.98 6.50 3.09
C HIS A 201 0.89 5.15 3.80
N ALA A 202 0.45 5.16 5.06
CA ALA A 202 0.10 3.95 5.77
C ALA A 202 -1.02 3.20 5.02
N ALA A 203 -0.92 1.86 4.95
CA ALA A 203 -1.86 1.04 4.17
C ALA A 203 -3.32 1.17 4.65
N ARG A 204 -3.53 1.52 5.93
CA ARG A 204 -4.84 1.79 6.53
C ARG A 204 -5.52 3.08 6.04
N VAL A 205 -4.79 3.95 5.35
CA VAL A 205 -5.35 5.19 4.81
C VAL A 205 -6.22 4.83 3.59
N MET A 206 -7.51 5.15 3.69
CA MET A 206 -8.45 5.02 2.58
C MET A 206 -8.04 5.96 1.45
N HIS A 207 -7.91 5.45 0.23
CA HIS A 207 -7.49 6.23 -0.92
C HIS A 207 -8.08 5.70 -2.23
N SER A 208 -8.12 6.53 -3.27
CA SER A 208 -8.60 6.16 -4.61
C SER A 208 -7.78 6.84 -5.70
N GLY A 209 -7.51 6.12 -6.78
CA GLY A 209 -6.98 6.72 -8.01
C GLY A 209 -8.10 7.44 -8.74
N ILE A 210 -8.04 8.77 -8.81
CA ILE A 210 -9.05 9.56 -9.51
C ILE A 210 -8.98 9.26 -11.00
N ASP A 211 -10.15 9.17 -11.65
CA ASP A 211 -10.24 8.87 -13.06
C ASP A 211 -9.53 9.93 -13.92
N ILE A 212 -8.76 9.47 -14.90
CA ILE A 212 -8.31 10.33 -16.00
C ILE A 212 -9.40 10.43 -17.08
N THR A 213 -9.45 11.58 -17.75
CA THR A 213 -10.43 11.86 -18.82
C THR A 213 -9.80 11.86 -20.21
N GLN A 214 -8.48 12.06 -20.31
CA GLN A 214 -7.72 12.06 -21.57
C GLN A 214 -6.32 11.49 -21.35
N GLY A 215 -5.71 10.98 -22.42
CA GLY A 215 -4.33 10.50 -22.42
C GLY A 215 -4.11 9.20 -21.67
N GLU A 216 -2.86 8.98 -21.28
CA GLU A 216 -2.41 7.80 -20.54
C GLU A 216 -1.55 8.23 -19.33
N ARG A 217 -1.89 7.69 -18.16
CA ARG A 217 -1.18 7.96 -16.90
C ARG A 217 -0.47 6.71 -16.45
N TYR A 218 0.84 6.82 -16.25
CA TYR A 218 1.69 5.75 -15.78
C TYR A 218 2.18 6.08 -14.37
N ILE A 219 1.98 5.14 -13.44
CA ILE A 219 2.47 5.25 -12.07
C ILE A 219 3.21 3.99 -11.67
N LEU A 220 4.21 4.11 -10.82
CA LEU A 220 4.80 2.99 -10.11
C LEU A 220 4.15 2.89 -8.73
N VAL A 221 3.69 1.69 -8.38
CA VAL A 221 3.13 1.37 -7.07
C VAL A 221 4.06 0.39 -6.38
N GLY A 222 4.35 0.65 -5.11
CA GLY A 222 5.14 -0.24 -4.27
C GLY A 222 4.41 -0.51 -2.96
N PHE A 223 4.23 -1.78 -2.64
CA PHE A 223 3.75 -2.22 -1.35
C PHE A 223 4.94 -2.62 -0.49
N VAL A 224 5.11 -1.98 0.66
CA VAL A 224 6.21 -2.26 1.59
C VAL A 224 5.66 -3.02 2.79
N ASP A 225 6.43 -4.00 3.25
CA ASP A 225 6.14 -4.76 4.45
C ASP A 225 7.46 -5.13 5.14
N THR A 226 7.35 -5.72 6.32
CA THR A 226 8.50 -6.24 7.05
C THR A 226 8.99 -7.58 6.50
N VAL A 227 10.30 -7.79 6.53
CA VAL A 227 10.97 -8.99 5.97
C VAL A 227 10.43 -10.31 6.53
N ASP A 228 10.03 -10.37 7.80
CA ASP A 228 9.48 -11.58 8.41
C ASP A 228 8.04 -11.86 7.97
N THR A 229 7.23 -10.83 7.71
CA THR A 229 5.88 -11.01 7.11
C THR A 229 6.01 -11.59 5.71
N ILE A 230 6.87 -11.01 4.88
CA ILE A 230 7.10 -11.46 3.50
C ILE A 230 7.61 -12.91 3.48
N THR A 231 8.50 -13.26 4.40
CA THR A 231 9.04 -14.63 4.50
C THR A 231 7.98 -15.65 4.92
N LYS A 232 7.10 -15.29 5.86
CA LYS A 232 5.98 -16.15 6.30
C LYS A 232 5.02 -16.42 5.16
N ASP A 233 4.63 -15.39 4.41
CA ASP A 233 3.68 -15.53 3.29
C ASP A 233 4.25 -16.41 2.17
N LYS A 234 5.54 -16.25 1.84
CA LYS A 234 6.23 -17.13 0.88
C LYS A 234 6.23 -18.59 1.33
N THR A 235 6.41 -18.84 2.64
CA THR A 235 6.39 -20.19 3.21
C THR A 235 4.99 -20.80 3.15
N ALA A 236 3.96 -20.03 3.52
CA ALA A 236 2.57 -20.47 3.48
C ALA A 236 2.13 -20.83 2.06
N ASN A 237 2.43 -19.98 1.07
CA ASN A 237 2.09 -20.23 -0.33
C ASN A 237 2.76 -21.49 -0.89
N LYS A 238 4.03 -21.74 -0.54
CA LYS A 238 4.72 -22.99 -0.91
C LYS A 238 4.07 -24.23 -0.30
N GLN A 239 3.51 -24.13 0.90
CA GLN A 239 2.82 -25.24 1.55
C GLN A 239 1.45 -25.51 0.91
N MET A 240 0.72 -24.46 0.51
CA MET A 240 -0.56 -24.61 -0.19
C MET A 240 -0.42 -25.23 -1.58
N LEU A 241 0.67 -24.92 -2.31
CA LEU A 241 0.96 -25.52 -3.62
C LEU A 241 1.42 -26.99 -3.55
N ARG A 242 1.73 -27.51 -2.35
CA ARG A 242 2.19 -28.89 -2.13
C ARG A 242 1.08 -29.84 -1.68
N ASN A 243 -0.09 -29.31 -1.35
CA ASN A 243 -1.28 -30.06 -0.90
C ASN A 243 -2.36 -30.03 -1.98
#